data_AF-A0A7X6VD14-F1
#
_entry.id   AF-A0A7X6VD14-F1
#
_cell.length_a   1.000
_cell.length_b   1.000
_cell.length_c   1.000
_cell.angle_alpha   90.00
_cell.angle_beta   90.00
_cell.angle_gamma   90.00
#
_symmetry.space_group_name_H-M   'P 1'
#
loop_
_entity.id
_entity.type
_entity.pdbx_description
1 polymer ?
#
loop_
_entity_poly.entity_id
_entity_poly.type
_entity_poly.pdbx_seq_one_letter_code
_entity_poly.pdbx_strand_id
1 'polypeptide(L)'
;MDKKESRIKWEGKGLHKPLQSFSVFEPNGQLLYDDMYAFIAYLQKERNCSIATSGCKIISIRQFWKYLKIKAHLIENNIVEELKVLKQAKRIFNLEDYIRLLMSVEDSLRNYCSVYLNLNCTLHLVELTNLNVDQISAQSVTMIGKSDKKRQIYLTPAAKNAVNVWLIERNNYHPHDNALFSSNRGVRLTTRAIQIVIKNS
;
A
#
# COMPACT_ATOMS: atom_id res chain seq x y z
N MET A 1 -30.13 -45.79 8.75
CA MET A 1 -28.66 -45.86 8.83
C MET A 1 -28.10 -44.50 8.45
N ASP A 2 -27.56 -43.83 9.47
CA ASP A 2 -27.32 -42.38 9.57
C ASP A 2 -26.24 -41.82 8.63
N LYS A 3 -26.56 -40.67 8.02
CA LYS A 3 -25.57 -39.76 7.45
C LYS A 3 -24.96 -38.94 8.60
N LYS A 4 -23.70 -39.23 8.94
CA LYS A 4 -22.92 -38.47 9.95
C LYS A 4 -22.78 -37.00 9.51
N GLU A 5 -23.44 -36.09 10.23
CA GLU A 5 -23.13 -34.66 10.25
C GLU A 5 -21.71 -34.46 10.82
N SER A 6 -20.76 -34.05 9.98
CA SER A 6 -19.43 -33.59 10.42
C SER A 6 -19.51 -32.12 10.83
N ARG A 7 -19.89 -31.87 12.09
CA ARG A 7 -19.79 -30.55 12.72
C ARG A 7 -18.32 -30.25 13.04
N ILE A 8 -17.74 -29.27 12.35
CA ILE A 8 -16.40 -28.75 12.67
C ILE A 8 -16.52 -27.92 13.96
N LYS A 9 -15.97 -28.43 15.07
CA LYS A 9 -15.82 -27.67 16.32
C LYS A 9 -14.52 -26.86 16.26
N TRP A 10 -14.64 -25.55 16.44
CA TRP A 10 -13.50 -24.63 16.50
C TRP A 10 -13.22 -24.27 17.96
N GLU A 11 -12.13 -24.77 18.54
CA GLU A 11 -11.71 -24.45 19.92
C GLU A 11 -10.66 -23.33 19.88
N GLY A 12 -11.15 -22.09 19.79
CA GLY A 12 -10.30 -20.90 19.81
C GLY A 12 -9.72 -20.63 21.20
N LYS A 13 -8.52 -21.13 21.49
CA LYS A 13 -7.70 -20.66 22.62
C LYS A 13 -6.68 -19.65 22.12
N GLY A 14 -6.84 -18.40 22.56
CA GLY A 14 -5.77 -17.40 22.58
C GLY A 14 -5.96 -16.23 21.62
N LEU A 15 -6.54 -15.13 22.15
CA LEU A 15 -6.09 -13.73 22.01
C LEU A 15 -7.18 -12.80 22.56
N HIS A 16 -6.81 -12.04 23.60
CA HIS A 16 -7.49 -10.89 24.20
C HIS A 16 -9.03 -10.91 24.30
N LYS A 17 -9.52 -10.97 25.55
CA LYS A 17 -10.90 -10.73 26.04
C LYS A 17 -11.96 -10.58 24.93
N PRO A 18 -12.86 -11.58 24.77
CA PRO A 18 -13.93 -11.49 23.78
C PRO A 18 -14.78 -10.26 24.08
N LEU A 19 -15.23 -9.60 23.00
CA LEU A 19 -16.28 -8.61 23.02
C LEU A 19 -17.48 -9.18 23.79
N GLN A 20 -17.58 -8.89 25.08
CA GLN A 20 -18.75 -9.16 25.91
C GLN A 20 -19.86 -8.17 25.53
N SER A 21 -20.31 -8.25 24.28
CA SER A 21 -21.62 -7.80 23.79
C SER A 21 -21.83 -8.10 22.30
N PHE A 22 -21.11 -9.08 21.72
CA PHE A 22 -21.55 -9.76 20.49
C PHE A 22 -22.08 -11.15 20.83
N SER A 23 -22.84 -11.23 21.92
CA SER A 23 -23.77 -12.34 22.16
C SER A 23 -24.90 -12.17 21.15
N VAL A 24 -24.77 -12.80 19.99
CA VAL A 24 -25.79 -13.54 19.23
C VAL A 24 -25.11 -13.97 17.93
N PHE A 25 -24.38 -15.08 17.98
CA PHE A 25 -24.41 -16.00 16.85
C PHE A 25 -25.22 -17.18 17.35
N GLU A 26 -26.53 -16.98 17.39
CA GLU A 26 -27.42 -18.10 17.64
C GLU A 26 -27.20 -19.15 16.55
N PRO A 27 -27.21 -20.46 16.85
CA PRO A 27 -27.00 -21.50 15.86
C PRO A 27 -28.01 -21.46 14.70
N ASN A 28 -29.12 -20.73 14.89
CA ASN A 28 -30.20 -20.48 13.94
C ASN A 28 -30.42 -18.98 13.63
N GLY A 29 -29.54 -18.10 14.13
CA GLY A 29 -29.64 -16.66 13.93
C GLY A 29 -29.23 -16.30 12.52
N GLN A 30 -30.20 -15.99 11.67
CA GLN A 30 -29.92 -15.46 10.33
C GLN A 30 -29.24 -14.10 10.49
N LEU A 31 -28.00 -13.97 9.98
CA LEU A 31 -27.35 -12.66 9.86
C LEU A 31 -28.22 -11.77 8.97
N LEU A 32 -28.64 -10.63 9.53
CA LEU A 32 -29.46 -9.65 8.83
C LEU A 32 -28.57 -8.59 8.16
N TYR A 33 -29.16 -7.88 7.21
CA TYR A 33 -28.51 -6.74 6.56
C TYR A 33 -28.16 -5.63 7.56
N ASP A 34 -28.98 -5.46 8.61
CA ASP A 34 -28.77 -4.47 9.67
C ASP A 34 -27.55 -4.79 10.55
N ASP A 35 -27.23 -6.07 10.77
CA ASP A 35 -26.03 -6.49 11.51
C ASP A 35 -24.75 -6.03 10.80
N MET A 36 -24.79 -5.97 9.46
CA MET A 36 -23.67 -5.48 8.66
C MET A 36 -23.49 -3.97 8.81
N TYR A 37 -24.58 -3.19 8.87
CA TYR A 37 -24.49 -1.76 9.16
C TYR A 37 -24.06 -1.48 10.60
N ALA A 38 -24.54 -2.26 11.56
CA ALA A 38 -24.09 -2.20 12.95
C ALA A 38 -22.59 -2.48 13.04
N PHE A 39 -22.08 -3.47 12.30
CA PHE A 39 -20.65 -3.76 12.22
C PHE A 39 -19.85 -2.62 11.58
N ILE A 40 -20.36 -1.99 10.51
CA ILE A 40 -19.70 -0.82 9.90
C ILE A 40 -19.65 0.35 10.87
N ALA A 41 -20.76 0.63 11.57
CA ALA A 41 -20.84 1.68 12.58
C ALA A 41 -19.87 1.42 13.74
N TYR A 42 -19.77 0.17 14.20
CA TYR A 42 -18.80 -0.27 15.21
C TYR A 42 -17.35 -0.04 14.75
N LEU A 43 -17.01 -0.40 13.51
CA LEU A 43 -15.67 -0.17 12.97
C LEU A 43 -15.29 1.32 12.97
N GLN A 44 -16.24 2.19 12.67
CA GLN A 44 -16.01 3.63 12.61
C GLN A 44 -15.98 4.28 13.99
N LYS A 45 -16.94 3.97 14.86
CA LYS A 45 -17.12 4.63 16.16
C LYS A 45 -16.25 4.05 17.26
N GLU A 46 -16.22 2.72 17.39
CA GLU A 46 -15.53 2.04 18.51
C GLU A 46 -14.08 1.70 18.16
N ARG A 47 -13.82 1.34 16.89
CA ARG A 47 -12.46 0.97 16.43
C ARG A 47 -11.71 2.13 15.78
N ASN A 48 -12.33 3.29 15.63
CA ASN A 48 -11.74 4.47 14.98
C ASN A 48 -11.06 4.13 13.64
N CYS A 49 -11.62 3.17 12.88
CA CYS A 49 -11.06 2.76 11.61
C CYS A 49 -11.27 3.86 10.57
N SER A 50 -10.23 4.15 9.78
CA SER A 50 -10.37 5.04 8.62
C SER A 50 -11.38 4.48 7.62
N ILE A 51 -11.99 5.37 6.83
CA ILE A 51 -12.93 5.00 5.76
C ILE A 51 -12.34 3.93 4.84
N ALA A 52 -11.06 4.07 4.48
CA ALA A 52 -10.34 3.08 3.66
C ALA A 52 -10.25 1.71 4.37
N THR A 53 -9.89 1.70 5.66
CA THR A 53 -9.75 0.45 6.45
C THR A 53 -11.08 -0.26 6.60
N SER A 54 -12.14 0.48 6.94
CA SER A 54 -13.50 -0.06 7.01
C SER A 54 -13.96 -0.58 5.66
N GLY A 55 -13.66 0.14 4.57
CA GLY A 55 -13.95 -0.29 3.21
C GLY A 55 -13.26 -1.61 2.84
N CYS A 56 -11.98 -1.79 3.18
CA CYS A 56 -11.28 -3.05 2.98
C CYS A 56 -11.95 -4.21 3.73
N LYS A 57 -12.40 -4.01 4.97
CA LYS A 57 -13.11 -5.04 5.74
C LYS A 57 -14.44 -5.43 5.09
N ILE A 58 -15.22 -4.45 4.63
CA ILE A 58 -16.46 -4.71 3.88
C ILE A 58 -16.17 -5.50 2.60
N ILE A 59 -15.11 -5.16 1.86
CA ILE A 59 -14.71 -5.88 0.65
C ILE A 59 -14.34 -7.33 0.97
N SER A 60 -13.56 -7.57 2.04
CA SER A 60 -13.21 -8.93 2.48
C SER A 60 -14.45 -9.76 2.82
N ILE A 61 -15.42 -9.18 3.53
CA ILE A 61 -16.70 -9.82 3.83
C ILE A 61 -17.45 -10.15 2.53
N ARG A 62 -17.57 -9.20 1.60
CA ARG A 62 -18.21 -9.43 0.30
C ARG A 62 -17.57 -10.58 -0.46
N GLN A 63 -16.25 -10.68 -0.47
CA GLN A 63 -15.55 -11.78 -1.15
C GLN A 63 -15.78 -13.12 -0.46
N PHE A 64 -15.82 -13.15 0.87
CA PHE A 64 -16.11 -14.36 1.62
C PHE A 64 -17.54 -14.87 1.37
N TRP A 65 -18.55 -14.01 1.41
CA TRP A 65 -19.93 -14.38 1.10
C TRP A 65 -20.09 -14.81 -0.36
N LYS A 66 -19.40 -14.12 -1.29
CA LYS A 66 -19.34 -14.55 -2.69
C LYS A 66 -18.74 -15.96 -2.82
N TYR A 67 -17.70 -16.28 -2.07
CA TYR A 67 -17.12 -17.63 -2.02
C TYR A 67 -18.12 -18.65 -1.47
N LEU A 68 -18.80 -18.35 -0.37
CA LEU A 68 -19.80 -19.25 0.23
C LEU A 68 -20.94 -19.60 -0.74
N LYS A 69 -21.40 -18.62 -1.53
CA LYS A 69 -22.46 -18.81 -2.54
C LYS A 69 -21.96 -19.57 -3.77
N ILE A 70 -20.87 -19.10 -4.38
CA ILE A 70 -20.44 -19.54 -5.72
C ILE A 70 -19.58 -20.82 -5.67
N LYS A 71 -18.73 -20.97 -4.66
CA LYS A 71 -17.74 -22.05 -4.59
C LYS A 71 -18.13 -23.13 -3.59
N ALA A 72 -18.58 -22.74 -2.41
CA ALA A 72 -18.95 -23.69 -1.36
C ALA A 72 -20.41 -24.16 -1.46
N HIS A 73 -21.26 -23.42 -2.18
CA HIS A 73 -22.70 -23.68 -2.32
C HIS A 73 -23.41 -23.86 -0.96
N LEU A 74 -22.96 -23.16 0.07
CA LEU A 74 -23.50 -23.26 1.43
C LEU A 74 -24.63 -22.27 1.70
N ILE A 75 -24.78 -21.25 0.85
CA ILE A 75 -25.80 -20.21 0.97
C ILE A 75 -26.39 -19.91 -0.42
N GLU A 76 -27.71 -19.69 -0.47
CA GLU A 76 -28.41 -19.29 -1.69
C GLU A 76 -28.44 -17.76 -1.84
N ASN A 77 -28.71 -17.07 -0.74
CA ASN A 77 -28.88 -15.62 -0.69
C ASN A 77 -27.62 -14.91 -0.19
N ASN A 78 -27.21 -13.86 -0.91
CA ASN A 78 -26.05 -13.04 -0.58
C ASN A 78 -26.50 -11.70 0.01
N ILE A 79 -26.65 -11.66 1.33
CA ILE A 79 -27.11 -10.46 2.08
C ILE A 79 -26.13 -9.27 2.01
N VAL A 80 -24.87 -9.48 1.59
CA VAL A 80 -23.84 -8.42 1.60
C VAL A 80 -23.54 -7.84 0.22
N GLU A 81 -24.26 -8.27 -0.81
CA GLU A 81 -23.97 -7.89 -2.20
C GLU A 81 -24.09 -6.38 -2.44
N GLU A 82 -25.08 -5.76 -1.81
CA GLU A 82 -25.42 -4.34 -1.94
C GLU A 82 -24.74 -3.43 -0.91
N LEU A 83 -23.91 -3.98 0.00
CA LEU A 83 -23.22 -3.17 0.99
C LEU A 83 -22.35 -2.10 0.32
N LYS A 84 -22.69 -0.84 0.62
CA LYS A 84 -21.98 0.33 0.11
C LYS A 84 -20.63 0.47 0.80
N VAL A 85 -19.57 0.41 0.00
CA VAL A 85 -18.22 0.74 0.44
C VAL A 85 -18.05 2.24 0.33
N LEU A 86 -17.88 2.91 1.46
CA LEU A 86 -17.54 4.34 1.48
C LEU A 86 -16.19 4.53 0.79
N LYS A 87 -16.15 5.42 -0.20
CA LYS A 87 -14.92 5.77 -0.91
C LYS A 87 -14.29 6.99 -0.24
N GLN A 88 -13.04 6.85 0.20
CA GLN A 88 -12.27 8.01 0.64
C GLN A 88 -11.90 8.84 -0.60
N ALA A 89 -12.16 10.15 -0.54
CA ALA A 89 -11.70 11.07 -1.58
C ALA A 89 -10.17 11.03 -1.64
N LYS A 90 -9.63 10.85 -2.85
CA LYS A 90 -8.18 10.91 -3.07
C LYS A 90 -7.77 12.38 -3.10
N ARG A 91 -6.73 12.75 -2.35
CA ARG A 91 -6.10 14.06 -2.47
C ARG A 91 -5.56 14.22 -3.88
N ILE A 92 -5.91 15.33 -4.53
CA ILE A 92 -5.37 15.70 -5.84
C ILE A 92 -3.99 16.32 -5.62
N PHE A 93 -3.02 15.93 -6.44
CA PHE A 93 -1.68 16.50 -6.44
C PHE A 93 -1.59 17.45 -7.65
N ASN A 94 -1.49 18.75 -7.40
CA ASN A 94 -1.48 19.77 -8.45
C ASN A 94 -0.05 20.28 -8.73
N LEU A 95 0.08 21.18 -9.70
CA LEU A 95 1.38 21.76 -10.07
C LEU A 95 2.01 22.54 -8.91
N GLU A 96 1.21 23.21 -8.10
CA GLU A 96 1.70 23.98 -6.96
C GLU A 96 2.28 23.07 -5.87
N ASP A 97 1.62 21.94 -5.58
CA ASP A 97 2.11 20.89 -4.70
C ASP A 97 3.41 20.28 -5.23
N TYR A 98 3.52 20.08 -6.54
CA TYR A 98 4.75 19.61 -7.18
C TYR A 98 5.92 20.57 -6.94
N ILE A 99 5.71 21.86 -7.19
CA ILE A 99 6.75 22.89 -7.00
C ILE A 99 7.12 22.99 -5.52
N ARG A 100 6.14 23.10 -4.63
CA ARG A 100 6.37 23.16 -3.17
C ARG A 100 7.17 21.97 -2.67
N LEU A 101 6.80 20.77 -3.09
CA LEU A 101 7.51 19.54 -2.72
C LEU A 101 8.96 19.56 -3.19
N LEU A 102 9.24 19.98 -4.43
CA LEU A 102 10.61 20.05 -4.93
C LEU A 102 11.45 21.12 -4.20
N MET A 103 10.89 22.30 -3.93
CA MET A 103 11.57 23.36 -3.19
C MET A 103 11.94 22.92 -1.77
N SER A 104 11.07 22.15 -1.09
CA SER A 104 11.31 21.68 0.27
C SER A 104 12.52 20.73 0.41
N VAL A 105 13.00 20.17 -0.70
CA VAL A 105 14.11 19.18 -0.73
C VAL A 105 15.33 19.68 -1.51
N GLU A 106 15.33 20.93 -1.95
CA GLU A 106 16.36 21.52 -2.81
C GLU A 106 17.76 21.51 -2.15
N ASP A 107 17.82 21.68 -0.83
CA ASP A 107 19.07 21.69 -0.04
C ASP A 107 19.84 20.36 -0.08
N SER A 108 19.19 19.26 -0.45
CA SER A 108 19.81 17.94 -0.53
C SER A 108 19.69 17.40 -1.94
N LEU A 109 20.80 17.41 -2.71
CA LEU A 109 20.83 16.90 -4.07
C LEU A 109 20.35 15.45 -4.16
N ARG A 110 20.63 14.63 -3.14
CA ARG A 110 20.07 13.27 -3.00
C ARG A 110 18.55 13.29 -2.96
N ASN A 111 17.98 14.05 -2.04
CA ASN A 111 16.53 14.08 -1.81
C ASN A 111 15.84 14.68 -3.03
N TYR A 112 16.34 15.81 -3.53
CA TYR A 112 15.89 16.44 -4.76
C TYR A 112 15.86 15.46 -5.93
N CYS A 113 16.98 14.80 -6.24
CA CYS A 113 17.04 13.83 -7.33
C CYS A 113 16.07 12.66 -7.12
N SER A 114 15.95 12.14 -5.89
CA SER A 114 15.05 11.01 -5.59
C SER A 114 13.58 11.37 -5.79
N VAL A 115 13.16 12.53 -5.30
CA VAL A 115 11.78 13.04 -5.44
C VAL A 115 11.50 13.43 -6.89
N TYR A 116 12.45 14.10 -7.55
CA TYR A 116 12.32 14.49 -8.95
C TYR A 116 12.12 13.28 -9.86
N LEU A 117 12.94 12.23 -9.72
CA LEU A 117 12.78 10.98 -10.47
C LEU A 117 11.46 10.29 -10.15
N ASN A 118 11.03 10.27 -8.88
CA ASN A 118 9.76 9.67 -8.50
C ASN A 118 8.58 10.34 -9.23
N LEU A 119 8.57 11.67 -9.26
CA LEU A 119 7.49 12.45 -9.86
C LEU A 119 7.54 12.45 -11.39
N ASN A 120 8.72 12.61 -12.00
CA ASN A 120 8.85 12.72 -13.46
C ASN A 120 8.84 11.36 -14.17
N CYS A 121 9.45 10.33 -13.57
CA CYS A 121 9.54 9.00 -14.18
C CYS A 121 8.43 8.06 -13.68
N THR A 122 7.57 8.51 -12.76
CA THR A 122 6.46 7.73 -12.18
C THR A 122 6.91 6.38 -11.62
N LEU A 123 8.09 6.35 -11.00
CA LEU A 123 8.66 5.15 -10.42
C LEU A 123 7.94 4.82 -9.11
N HIS A 124 7.67 3.54 -8.84
CA HIS A 124 7.24 3.16 -7.49
C HIS A 124 8.41 3.36 -6.50
N LEU A 125 8.11 3.70 -5.24
CA LEU A 125 9.17 3.96 -4.24
C LEU A 125 10.12 2.77 -4.05
N VAL A 126 9.58 1.54 -4.07
CA VAL A 126 10.39 0.32 -3.96
C VAL A 126 11.35 0.18 -5.14
N GLU A 127 10.86 0.46 -6.36
CA GLU A 127 11.67 0.43 -7.57
C GLU A 127 12.78 1.49 -7.48
N LEU A 128 12.42 2.72 -7.10
CA LEU A 128 13.35 3.82 -6.93
C LEU A 128 14.47 3.51 -5.91
N THR A 129 14.15 2.91 -4.76
CA THR A 129 15.15 2.56 -3.74
C THR A 129 16.03 1.37 -4.15
N ASN A 130 15.49 0.49 -5.00
CA ASN A 130 16.20 -0.68 -5.49
C ASN A 130 17.06 -0.39 -6.73
N LEU A 131 16.99 0.83 -7.28
CA LEU A 131 17.83 1.24 -8.39
C LEU A 131 19.31 1.16 -8.04
N ASN A 132 20.08 0.70 -9.03
CA ASN A 132 21.53 0.75 -9.01
C ASN A 132 22.07 1.74 -10.04
N VAL A 133 23.34 2.12 -9.89
CA VAL A 133 24.01 3.05 -10.81
C VAL A 133 24.14 2.44 -12.22
N ASP A 134 24.38 1.14 -12.33
CA ASP A 134 24.50 0.42 -13.62
C ASP A 134 23.19 0.35 -14.42
N GLN A 135 22.06 0.59 -13.74
CA GLN A 135 20.74 0.63 -14.36
C GLN A 135 20.41 2.00 -14.99
N ILE A 136 21.26 3.01 -14.76
CA ILE A 136 21.14 4.32 -15.37
C ILE A 136 22.06 4.42 -16.58
N SER A 137 21.45 4.68 -17.72
CA SER A 137 22.14 5.10 -18.94
C SER A 137 21.97 6.60 -19.17
N ALA A 138 22.77 7.18 -20.07
CA ALA A 138 22.71 8.60 -20.42
C ALA A 138 21.35 9.05 -20.97
N GLN A 139 20.50 8.13 -21.42
CA GLN A 139 19.19 8.41 -22.00
C GLN A 139 18.03 7.80 -21.22
N SER A 140 18.26 6.82 -20.35
CA SER A 140 17.17 6.03 -19.78
C SER A 140 17.54 5.33 -18.49
N VAL A 141 16.52 4.99 -17.70
CA VAL A 141 16.60 4.14 -16.52
C VAL A 141 15.95 2.80 -16.82
N THR A 142 16.65 1.71 -16.52
CA THR A 142 16.14 0.34 -16.72
C THR A 142 15.75 -0.28 -15.38
N MET A 143 14.48 -0.67 -15.26
CA MET A 143 13.92 -1.31 -14.07
C MET A 143 13.59 -2.77 -14.33
N ILE A 144 13.71 -3.59 -13.29
CA ILE A 144 13.24 -4.98 -13.29
C ILE A 144 11.96 -5.04 -12.47
N GLY A 145 10.85 -5.35 -13.14
CA GLY A 145 9.53 -5.44 -12.53
C GLY A 145 9.19 -6.85 -12.02
N LYS A 146 7.94 -7.02 -11.57
CA LYS A 146 7.41 -8.33 -11.17
C LYS A 146 7.45 -9.29 -12.37
N SER A 147 7.91 -10.52 -12.13
CA SER A 147 8.20 -11.55 -13.14
C SER A 147 9.48 -11.34 -13.97
N ASP A 148 10.44 -10.58 -13.44
CA ASP A 148 11.77 -10.36 -14.08
C ASP A 148 11.69 -9.66 -15.45
N LYS A 149 10.56 -8.99 -15.71
CA LYS A 149 10.36 -8.23 -16.94
C LYS A 149 11.05 -6.88 -16.83
N LYS A 150 11.90 -6.56 -17.79
CA LYS A 150 12.59 -5.28 -17.88
C LYS A 150 11.66 -4.20 -18.46
N ARG A 151 11.67 -3.03 -17.85
CA ARG A 151 11.02 -1.79 -18.31
C ARG A 151 12.10 -0.72 -18.45
N GLN A 152 12.12 -0.01 -19.57
CA GLN A 152 13.02 1.11 -19.78
C GLN A 152 12.23 2.41 -19.82
N ILE A 153 12.69 3.43 -19.09
CA ILE A 153 12.06 4.75 -19.02
C ILE A 153 13.07 5.77 -19.53
N TYR A 154 12.70 6.54 -20.55
CA TYR A 154 13.55 7.60 -21.06
C TYR A 154 13.54 8.82 -20.13
N LEU A 155 14.73 9.39 -19.91
CA LEU A 155 14.93 10.55 -19.04
C LEU A 155 14.81 11.84 -19.85
N THR A 156 14.08 12.81 -19.31
CA THR A 156 14.06 14.19 -19.81
C THR A 156 15.41 14.87 -19.55
N PRO A 157 15.78 15.94 -20.28
CA PRO A 157 17.03 16.67 -20.04
C PRO A 157 17.20 17.11 -18.57
N ALA A 158 16.12 17.59 -17.95
CA ALA A 158 16.12 17.98 -16.55
C ALA A 158 16.35 16.80 -15.59
N ALA A 159 15.74 15.63 -15.85
CA ALA A 159 15.97 14.43 -15.05
C ALA A 159 17.42 13.93 -15.18
N LYS A 160 18.00 13.99 -16.39
CA LYS A 160 19.43 13.67 -16.61
C LYS A 160 20.33 14.59 -15.80
N ASN A 161 20.05 15.89 -15.81
CA ASN A 161 20.82 16.85 -15.05
C ASN A 161 20.77 16.56 -13.54
N ALA A 162 19.57 16.34 -12.99
CA ALA A 162 19.39 16.01 -11.57
C ALA A 162 20.18 14.75 -11.17
N VAL A 163 20.14 13.71 -12.01
CA VAL A 163 20.91 12.48 -11.78
C VAL A 163 22.40 12.71 -11.86
N ASN A 164 22.89 13.43 -12.87
CA ASN A 164 24.32 13.70 -13.04
C ASN A 164 24.89 14.51 -11.87
N VAL A 165 24.17 15.56 -11.43
CA VAL A 165 24.55 16.37 -10.27
C VAL A 165 24.63 15.51 -9.01
N TRP A 166 23.63 14.64 -8.80
CA TRP A 166 23.65 13.70 -7.67
C TRP A 166 24.82 12.70 -7.76
N LEU A 167 25.09 12.13 -8.94
CA LEU A 167 26.18 11.14 -9.10
C LEU A 167 27.56 11.72 -8.78
N ILE A 168 27.78 13.02 -8.98
CA ILE A 168 29.02 13.70 -8.59
C ILE A 168 29.17 13.71 -7.06
N GLU A 169 28.12 14.07 -6.31
CA GLU A 169 28.15 14.14 -4.85
C GLU A 169 28.08 12.76 -4.18
N ARG A 170 27.45 11.77 -4.84
CA ARG A 170 27.20 10.42 -4.29
C ARG A 170 28.45 9.76 -3.72
N ASN A 171 29.62 9.97 -4.34
CA ASN A 171 30.88 9.36 -3.87
C ASN A 171 31.29 9.84 -2.48
N ASN A 172 30.89 11.06 -2.09
CA ASN A 172 31.16 11.60 -0.75
C ASN A 172 30.40 10.83 0.36
N TYR A 173 29.35 10.08 -0.01
CA TYR A 173 28.55 9.30 0.93
C TYR A 173 29.12 7.90 1.20
N HIS A 174 30.28 7.55 0.63
CA HIS A 174 30.96 6.26 0.80
C HIS A 174 30.00 5.06 0.69
N PRO A 175 29.27 4.92 -0.43
CA PRO A 175 28.25 3.89 -0.58
C PRO A 175 28.86 2.49 -0.48
N HIS A 176 28.24 1.62 0.33
CA HIS A 176 28.69 0.24 0.53
C HIS A 176 28.34 -0.67 -0.65
N ASP A 177 27.35 -0.29 -1.45
CA ASP A 177 26.85 -1.06 -2.59
C ASP A 177 26.64 -0.17 -3.84
N ASN A 178 26.19 -0.79 -4.93
CA ASN A 178 25.92 -0.08 -6.18
C ASN A 178 24.59 0.70 -6.17
N ALA A 179 23.95 0.91 -5.01
CA ALA A 179 22.67 1.61 -4.93
C ALA A 179 22.76 3.02 -5.48
N LEU A 180 21.81 3.43 -6.32
CA LEU A 180 21.75 4.80 -6.82
C LEU A 180 21.64 5.81 -5.66
N PHE A 181 20.80 5.50 -4.66
CA PHE A 181 20.59 6.33 -3.50
C PHE A 181 21.10 5.65 -2.23
N SER A 182 22.06 6.27 -1.57
CA SER A 182 22.62 5.85 -0.28
C SER A 182 22.30 6.87 0.82
N SER A 183 22.21 6.37 2.04
CA SER A 183 22.12 7.18 3.26
C SER A 183 23.48 7.82 3.60
N ASN A 184 23.49 8.73 4.57
CA ASN A 184 24.71 9.35 5.09
C ASN A 184 25.70 8.34 5.71
N ARG A 185 25.25 7.08 5.91
CA ARG A 185 26.06 5.96 6.43
C ARG A 185 26.51 5.01 5.32
N GLY A 186 26.38 5.39 4.05
CA GLY A 186 26.73 4.54 2.90
C GLY A 186 25.77 3.40 2.58
N VAL A 187 24.78 3.12 3.44
CA VAL A 187 23.78 2.06 3.24
C VAL A 187 22.68 2.51 2.28
N ARG A 188 22.16 1.61 1.43
CA ARG A 188 21.00 1.83 0.56
C ARG A 188 19.84 2.52 1.26
N LEU A 189 19.26 3.50 0.58
CA LEU A 189 18.12 4.25 1.08
C LEU A 189 16.87 3.36 1.16
N THR A 190 16.13 3.43 2.26
CA THR A 190 14.88 2.68 2.42
C THR A 190 13.69 3.46 1.88
N THR A 191 12.62 2.75 1.52
CA THR A 191 11.35 3.38 1.11
C THR A 191 10.81 4.31 2.19
N ARG A 192 10.99 3.91 3.47
CA ARG A 192 10.59 4.72 4.61
C ARG A 192 11.34 6.04 4.69
N ALA A 193 12.63 6.06 4.36
CA ALA A 193 13.42 7.30 4.38
C ALA A 193 12.88 8.32 3.38
N ILE A 194 12.58 7.90 2.14
CA ILE A 194 11.99 8.78 1.12
C ILE A 194 10.58 9.24 1.55
N GLN A 195 9.78 8.36 2.13
CA GLN A 195 8.47 8.75 2.65
C GLN A 195 8.55 9.78 3.78
N ILE A 196 9.58 9.71 4.64
CA ILE A 196 9.79 10.72 5.68
C ILE A 196 10.13 12.06 5.06
N VAL A 197 10.99 12.07 4.04
CA VAL A 197 11.30 13.28 3.26
C VAL A 197 10.01 13.90 2.72
N ILE A 198 9.23 13.14 1.94
CA ILE A 198 7.98 13.63 1.33
C ILE A 198 6.93 14.05 2.38
N LYS A 199 6.92 13.43 3.56
CA LYS A 199 5.97 13.76 4.64
C LYS A 199 6.35 15.05 5.38
N ASN A 200 7.65 15.35 5.47
CA ASN A 200 8.17 16.53 6.17
C ASN A 200 8.29 17.75 5.25
N SER A 201 8.12 17.55 3.95
CA SER A 201 7.99 18.56 2.91
C SER A 201 6.69 19.37 2.98
#